data_AF-A0A822ZIB4-F1
#
_entry.id   AF-A0A822ZIB4-F1
#
_cell.length_a   1.000
_cell.length_b   1.000
_cell.length_c   1.000
_cell.angle_alpha   90.00
_cell.angle_beta   90.00
_cell.angle_gamma   90.00
#
_symmetry.space_group_name_H-M   'P 1'
#
loop_
_entity.id
_entity.type
_entity.pdbx_description
1 polymer ?
#
loop_
_entity_poly.entity_id
_entity_poly.type
_entity_poly.pdbx_seq_one_letter_code
_entity_poly.pdbx_strand_id
1 'polypeptide(L)'
;MLAIAMLSNGEAQGDDLKPILQVVDIRLVNTQKQSNNERYRILLSDVMHLQQGMLATQMNSLVKSGKLQKGSLVRITQFVCNVIQGRM
;
A
#
# COMPACT_ATOMS: atom_id res chain seq x y z
N MET A 1 9.17 -16.44 7.25
CA MET A 1 9.63 -15.29 6.45
C MET A 1 8.53 -14.24 6.47
N LEU A 2 8.86 -12.96 6.69
CA LEU A 2 7.86 -11.90 6.94
C LEU A 2 7.27 -11.39 5.63
N ALA A 3 5.99 -11.04 5.63
CA ALA A 3 5.23 -10.74 4.41
C ALA A 3 5.82 -9.59 3.59
N ILE A 4 6.22 -8.49 4.25
CA ILE A 4 6.82 -7.33 3.57
C ILE A 4 8.19 -7.68 2.98
N ALA A 5 8.99 -8.49 3.68
CA ALA A 5 10.29 -8.92 3.15
C ALA A 5 10.15 -9.76 1.87
N MET A 6 9.13 -10.64 1.80
CA MET A 6 8.83 -11.42 0.60
C MET A 6 8.32 -10.55 -0.56
N LEU A 7 7.53 -9.51 -0.25
CA LEU A 7 7.05 -8.54 -1.24
C LEU A 7 8.19 -7.68 -1.81
N SER A 8 9.13 -7.25 -0.97
CA SER A 8 10.23 -6.36 -1.36
C SER A 8 11.34 -7.07 -2.13
N ASN A 9 11.58 -8.36 -1.90
CA ASN A 9 12.59 -9.14 -2.61
C ASN A 9 12.13 -9.66 -3.98
N GLY A 10 10.88 -9.43 -4.36
CA GLY A 10 10.32 -9.94 -5.62
C GLY A 10 10.09 -11.46 -5.64
N GLU A 11 10.19 -12.12 -4.49
CA GLU A 11 9.98 -13.56 -4.35
C GLU A 11 8.49 -13.94 -4.35
N ALA A 12 7.60 -12.97 -4.18
CA ALA A 12 6.16 -13.15 -4.25
C ALA A 12 5.56 -12.46 -5.49
N GLN A 13 5.13 -13.25 -6.47
CA GLN A 13 4.23 -12.79 -7.53
C GLN A 13 2.79 -12.78 -6.99
N GLY A 14 2.01 -11.78 -7.41
CA GLY A 14 0.77 -11.34 -6.75
C GLY A 14 -0.39 -12.34 -6.61
N ASP A 15 -0.25 -13.57 -7.11
CA ASP A 15 -1.28 -14.61 -6.96
C ASP A 15 -1.07 -15.54 -5.75
N ASP A 16 0.18 -15.79 -5.33
CA ASP A 16 0.49 -16.75 -4.26
C ASP A 16 0.47 -16.13 -2.85
N LEU A 17 0.74 -14.82 -2.73
CA LEU A 17 0.84 -14.15 -1.44
C LEU A 17 -0.32 -13.17 -1.23
N LYS A 18 -1.21 -13.49 -0.29
CA LYS A 18 -2.32 -12.64 0.16
C LYS A 18 -2.13 -12.19 1.61
N PRO A 19 -1.12 -11.36 1.91
CA PRO A 19 -0.76 -11.04 3.28
C PRO A 19 -1.81 -10.13 3.91
N ILE A 20 -2.05 -10.31 5.20
CA ILE A 20 -2.84 -9.40 6.01
C ILE A 20 -1.87 -8.40 6.64
N LEU A 21 -2.09 -7.11 6.37
CA LEU A 21 -1.27 -6.00 6.84
C LEU A 21 -2.12 -4.99 7.60
N GLN A 22 -1.53 -4.33 8.58
CA GLN A 22 -2.17 -3.22 9.28
C GLN A 22 -1.90 -1.91 8.57
N VAL A 23 -2.94 -1.09 8.40
CA VAL A 23 -2.82 0.29 7.96
C VAL A 23 -2.38 1.16 9.12
N VAL A 24 -1.13 1.62 9.08
CA VAL A 24 -0.56 2.49 10.11
C VAL A 24 -0.88 3.95 9.85
N ASP A 25 -0.93 4.34 8.57
CA ASP A 25 -1.20 5.73 8.19
C ASP A 25 -1.76 5.81 6.76
N ILE A 26 -2.58 6.84 6.50
CA ILE A 26 -3.10 7.17 5.16
C ILE A 26 -2.99 8.67 4.98
N ARG A 27 -2.28 9.10 3.92
CA ARG A 27 -2.10 10.53 3.62
C ARG A 27 -2.46 10.83 2.18
N LEU A 28 -3.20 11.91 1.96
CA LEU A 28 -3.40 12.46 0.64
C LEU A 28 -2.08 13.08 0.14
N VAL A 29 -1.61 12.64 -1.04
CA VAL A 29 -0.44 13.19 -1.70
C VAL A 29 -0.92 14.13 -2.79
N ASN A 30 -0.62 15.42 -2.63
CA ASN A 30 -0.95 16.43 -3.63
C ASN A 30 0.09 16.35 -4.76
N THR A 31 -0.31 15.84 -5.92
CA THR A 31 0.51 15.98 -7.14
C THR A 31 0.25 17.35 -7.72
N GLN A 32 1.22 18.26 -7.62
CA GLN A 32 1.15 19.56 -8.29
C GLN A 32 0.96 19.34 -9.80
N LYS A 33 -0.03 20.02 -10.37
CA LYS A 33 -0.51 19.99 -11.76
C LYS A 33 -1.66 19.00 -12.06
N GLN A 34 -2.88 19.54 -11.96
CA GLN A 34 -3.92 19.43 -12.99
C GLN A 34 -4.55 18.05 -13.27
N SER A 35 -4.29 17.04 -12.44
CA SER A 35 -5.09 15.80 -12.47
C SER A 35 -6.03 15.81 -11.27
N ASN A 36 -7.34 15.82 -11.54
CA ASN A 36 -8.42 15.82 -10.54
C ASN A 36 -8.53 14.46 -9.81
N ASN A 37 -7.42 13.74 -9.66
CA ASN A 37 -7.37 12.37 -9.21
C ASN A 37 -6.52 12.30 -7.95
N GLU A 38 -7.20 12.24 -6.80
CA GLU A 38 -6.57 12.13 -5.49
C GLU A 38 -5.70 10.88 -5.41
N ARG A 39 -4.50 11.02 -4.85
CA ARG A 39 -3.58 9.89 -4.65
C ARG A 39 -3.33 9.71 -3.16
N TYR A 40 -3.79 8.62 -2.59
CA TYR A 40 -3.51 8.30 -1.20
C TYR A 40 -2.23 7.46 -1.10
N ARG A 41 -1.30 7.89 -0.26
CA ARG A 41 -0.17 7.08 0.20
C ARG A 41 -0.57 6.38 1.48
N ILE A 42 -0.30 5.08 1.55
CA ILE A 42 -0.61 4.23 2.68
C ILE A 42 0.69 3.71 3.27
N LEU A 43 0.78 3.69 4.60
CA LEU A 43 1.82 3.00 5.35
C LEU A 43 1.24 1.69 5.89
N LEU A 44 1.81 0.56 5.49
CA LEU A 44 1.39 -0.78 5.86
C LEU A 44 2.42 -1.43 6.79
N SER A 45 1.96 -2.25 7.74
CA SER A 45 2.84 -3.01 8.63
C SER A 45 2.49 -4.49 8.67
N ASP A 46 3.51 -5.34 8.73
CA ASP A 46 3.43 -6.78 8.99
C ASP A 46 3.96 -7.14 10.40
N VAL A 47 3.80 -6.24 11.37
CA VAL A 47 4.29 -6.33 12.76
C VAL A 47 5.78 -6.02 12.93
N MET A 48 6.62 -6.34 11.94
CA MET A 48 8.07 -6.11 12.04
C MET A 48 8.60 -5.04 11.08
N HIS A 49 7.97 -4.89 9.92
CA HIS A 49 8.36 -3.92 8.92
C HIS A 49 7.24 -2.93 8.65
N LEU A 50 7.65 -1.78 8.09
CA LEU A 50 6.76 -0.75 7.59
C LEU A 50 7.06 -0.56 6.11
N GLN A 51 6.03 -0.66 5.27
CA GLN A 51 6.14 -0.47 3.84
C GLN A 51 5.22 0.66 3.40
N GLN A 52 5.78 1.61 2.66
CA GLN A 52 5.00 2.64 2.00
C GLN A 52 4.51 2.15 0.64
N GLY A 53 3.25 2.44 0.33
CA GLY A 53 2.61 2.13 -0.94
C GLY A 53 1.67 3.25 -1.40
N MET A 54 1.32 3.22 -2.68
CA MET A 54 0.28 4.08 -3.25
C MET A 54 -1.00 3.28 -3.42
N LEU A 55 -2.12 3.81 -2.93
CA LEU A 55 -3.43 3.22 -3.16
C LEU A 55 -3.82 3.41 -4.64
N ALA A 56 -4.36 2.35 -5.25
CA ALA A 56 -4.97 2.45 -6.56
C ALA A 56 -6.15 3.43 -6.51
N THR A 57 -6.23 4.38 -7.45
CA THR A 57 -7.24 5.45 -7.44
C THR A 57 -8.69 4.93 -7.45
N GLN A 58 -8.92 3.76 -8.04
CA GLN A 58 -10.21 3.06 -8.01
C GLN A 58 -10.68 2.69 -6.59
N MET A 59 -9.76 2.57 -5.63
CA MET A 59 -10.04 2.25 -4.23
C MET A 59 -10.15 3.49 -3.33
N ASN A 60 -10.01 4.70 -3.87
CA ASN A 60 -10.11 5.95 -3.10
C ASN A 60 -11.46 6.09 -2.38
N SER A 61 -12.53 5.52 -2.94
CA SER A 61 -13.86 5.51 -2.32
C SER A 61 -13.87 4.81 -0.96
N LEU A 62 -12.98 3.84 -0.72
CA LEU A 62 -12.87 3.16 0.57
C LEU A 62 -12.32 4.08 1.66
N VAL A 63 -11.37 4.95 1.32
CA VAL A 63 -10.84 5.97 2.23
C VAL A 63 -11.93 7.02 2.51
N LYS A 64 -12.59 7.50 1.45
CA LYS A 64 -13.66 8.52 1.58
C LYS A 64 -14.87 8.04 2.38
N SER A 65 -15.21 6.76 2.27
CA SER A 65 -16.31 6.15 3.03
C SER A 65 -15.92 5.72 4.45
N GLY A 66 -14.65 5.91 4.84
CA GLY A 66 -14.14 5.50 6.16
C GLY A 66 -13.95 3.99 6.34
N LYS A 67 -14.25 3.18 5.31
CA LYS A 67 -14.02 1.73 5.33
C LYS A 67 -12.54 1.37 5.38
N LEU A 68 -11.68 2.23 4.83
CA LEU A 68 -10.23 2.13 4.91
C LEU A 68 -9.68 3.33 5.68
N GLN A 69 -9.20 3.06 6.90
CA GLN A 69 -8.69 4.08 7.81
C GLN A 69 -7.48 3.56 8.61
N LYS A 70 -6.81 4.47 9.33
CA LYS A 70 -5.74 4.09 10.27
C LYS A 70 -6.25 3.03 11.26
N GLY A 71 -5.43 2.00 11.48
CA GLY A 71 -5.75 0.85 12.31
C GLY A 71 -6.46 -0.29 11.57
N SER A 72 -6.93 -0.10 10.33
CA SER A 72 -7.61 -1.15 9.57
C SER A 72 -6.67 -2.31 9.25
N LEU A 73 -7.17 -3.54 9.33
CA LEU A 73 -6.49 -4.73 8.85
C LEU A 73 -6.95 -5.01 7.42
N VAL A 74 -6.03 -5.03 6.47
CA VAL A 74 -6.31 -5.23 5.06
C VAL A 74 -5.60 -6.47 4.54
N ARG A 75 -6.29 -7.26 3.72
CA ARG A 75 -5.68 -8.34 2.96
C ARG A 75 -5.29 -7.81 1.58
N ILE A 76 -4.01 -7.83 1.27
CA ILE A 76 -3.54 -7.42 -0.05
C ILE A 76 -3.84 -8.56 -1.01
N THR A 77 -4.68 -8.30 -2.01
CA THR A 77 -5.03 -9.29 -3.04
C THR A 77 -4.34 -9.03 -4.37
N GLN A 78 -3.93 -7.78 -4.60
CA GLN A 78 -3.23 -7.34 -5.80
C GLN A 78 -2.27 -6.23 -5.40
N PHE A 79 -1.03 -6.31 -5.86
CA PHE A 79 -0.02 -5.29 -5.64
C PHE A 79 0.95 -5.29 -6.82
N VAL A 80 1.63 -4.16 -7.00
CA VAL A 80 2.72 -4.01 -7.97
C VAL A 80 3.91 -3.47 -7.20
N CYS A 81 4.99 -4.25 -7.14
CA CYS A 81 6.26 -3.82 -6.55
C CYS A 81 7.12 -3.18 -7.64
N ASN A 82 7.17 -1.85 -7.66
CA ASN A 82 8.14 -1.13 -8.49
C ASN A 82 9.37 -0.82 -7.66
N VAL A 83 10.48 -1.50 -7.96
CA VAL A 83 11.79 -1.16 -7.39
C VAL A 83 12.27 0.14 -8.05
N ILE A 84 12.17 1.25 -7.33
CA ILE A 84 12.69 2.53 -7.80
C ILE A 84 14.21 2.49 -7.60
N GLN A 85 14.97 2.38 -8.69
CA GLN A 85 16.43 2.42 -8.66
C GLN A 85 16.93 3.66 -7.90
N GLY A 86 17.84 3.45 -6.94
CA GLY A 86 18.49 4.53 -6.17
C GLY A 86 17.90 4.82 -4.79
N ARG A 87 16.94 4.03 -4.30
CA ARG A 87 16.52 4.03 -2.89
C ARG A 87 16.57 2.60 -2.33
N MET A 88 17.76 2.19 -1.90
CA MET A 88 17.95 1.07 -0.98
C MET A 88 18.19 1.63 0.42
#